data_AF-A0A8D8ZWS4-F1
#
_entry.id   AF-A0A8D8ZWS4-F1
#
_cell.length_a   1.000
_cell.length_b   1.000
_cell.length_c   1.000
_cell.angle_alpha   90.00
_cell.angle_beta   90.00
_cell.angle_gamma   90.00
#
_symmetry.space_group_name_H-M   'P 1'
#
loop_
_entity.id
_entity.type
_entity.pdbx_description
1 polymer ?
#
loop_
_entity_poly.entity_id
_entity_poly.type
_entity_poly.pdbx_seq_one_letter_code
_entity_poly.pdbx_strand_id
1 'polypeptide(L)'
;MADDIGDLMFQAIERGDYNTVEHYVNTYSLNHCAAWDDGYALLKHSLEKGQREISMFLLKDNLKLNPYFDPFFGFNEDKTPLHIAIEKYDMEIIQKLLDKGANVNAHGEYCKTPLYFAVQNKDIEMVQMLLDKGADVGVCDRNDKTPLHFAVQNKDMEMVQMLLDKGAKLIKQYSFDESHNYLHIAVNNKDMEMVQMLLDKGAYVNGCDTNSKTPLHFAVQNNNMEMVQMLLDNGAYVNSCDTNGKTPLQIAVQNN
;
A
#
# COMPACT_ATOMS: atom_id res chain seq x y z
N MET A 1 -7.61 26.89 30.30
CA MET A 1 -7.98 27.87 29.25
C MET A 1 -7.54 27.42 27.85
N ALA A 2 -6.26 27.06 27.62
CA ALA A 2 -5.85 26.45 26.34
C ALA A 2 -6.42 25.02 26.16
N ASP A 3 -6.36 24.19 27.21
CA ASP A 3 -6.88 22.81 27.19
C ASP A 3 -8.41 22.75 27.01
N ASP A 4 -9.15 23.72 27.56
CA ASP A 4 -10.62 23.76 27.47
C ASP A 4 -11.13 24.03 26.05
N ILE A 5 -10.37 24.78 25.23
CA ILE A 5 -10.81 25.13 23.87
C ILE A 5 -10.62 23.96 22.91
N GLY A 6 -9.53 23.20 23.05
CA GLY A 6 -9.30 21.97 22.27
C GLY A 6 -10.47 20.99 22.43
N ASP A 7 -10.85 20.69 23.68
CA ASP A 7 -11.98 19.80 23.98
C ASP A 7 -13.31 20.32 23.41
N LEU A 8 -13.55 21.64 23.49
CA LEU A 8 -14.74 22.25 22.88
C LEU A 8 -14.75 22.12 21.36
N MET A 9 -13.59 22.24 20.71
CA MET A 9 -13.47 22.05 19.25
C MET A 9 -13.70 20.60 18.85
N PHE A 10 -13.15 19.62 19.58
CA PHE A 10 -13.42 18.21 19.35
C PHE A 10 -14.91 17.90 19.51
N GLN A 11 -15.57 18.40 20.55
CA GLN A 11 -17.02 18.25 20.73
C GLN A 11 -17.82 18.93 19.62
N ALA A 12 -17.39 20.10 19.14
CA ALA A 12 -18.04 20.79 18.04
C ALA A 12 -17.93 19.99 16.74
N ILE A 13 -16.76 19.42 16.43
CA ILE A 13 -16.56 18.52 15.28
C ILE A 13 -17.42 17.26 15.44
N GLU A 14 -17.45 16.67 16.63
CA GLU A 14 -18.25 15.48 16.90
C GLU A 14 -19.75 15.71 16.67
N ARG A 15 -20.23 16.94 16.94
CA ARG A 15 -21.61 17.38 16.67
C ARG A 15 -21.83 17.91 15.25
N GLY A 16 -20.77 18.13 14.47
CA GLY A 16 -20.83 18.75 13.14
C GLY A 16 -21.16 20.25 13.16
N ASP A 17 -20.86 20.95 14.25
CA ASP A 17 -21.14 22.37 14.41
C ASP A 17 -20.08 23.24 13.74
N TYR A 18 -20.27 23.47 12.43
CA TYR A 18 -19.39 24.30 11.61
C TYR A 18 -19.19 25.71 12.19
N ASN A 19 -20.27 26.37 12.63
CA ASN A 19 -20.22 27.77 13.06
C ASN A 19 -19.35 27.94 14.30
N THR A 20 -19.47 27.00 15.24
CA THR A 20 -18.65 26.99 16.44
C THR A 20 -17.19 26.75 16.09
N VAL A 21 -16.89 25.80 15.19
CA VAL A 21 -15.50 25.57 14.73
C VAL A 21 -14.94 26.80 14.02
N GLU A 22 -15.68 27.40 13.09
CA GLU A 22 -15.27 28.61 12.37
C GLU A 22 -14.99 29.78 13.31
N HIS A 23 -15.86 30.01 14.30
CA HIS A 23 -15.67 31.05 15.30
C HIS A 23 -14.37 30.86 16.08
N TYR A 24 -14.09 29.65 16.56
CA TYR A 24 -12.87 29.37 17.31
C TYR A 24 -11.62 29.47 16.43
N VAL A 25 -11.63 28.91 15.22
CA VAL A 25 -10.47 28.99 14.31
C VAL A 25 -10.11 30.44 13.98
N ASN A 26 -11.11 31.26 13.63
CA ASN A 26 -10.90 32.67 13.27
C ASN A 26 -10.49 33.54 14.46
N THR A 27 -11.04 33.27 15.65
CA THR A 27 -10.76 34.07 16.85
C THR A 27 -9.34 33.82 17.37
N TYR A 28 -8.86 32.57 17.30
CA TYR A 28 -7.60 32.17 17.92
C TYR A 28 -6.44 31.99 16.93
N SER A 29 -6.64 32.22 15.62
CA SER A 29 -5.58 32.23 14.59
C SER A 29 -4.65 31.02 14.68
N LEU A 30 -5.22 29.82 14.51
CA LEU A 30 -4.65 28.51 14.89
C LEU A 30 -3.36 28.05 14.17
N ASN A 31 -2.57 28.95 13.61
CA ASN A 31 -1.28 28.64 12.99
C ASN A 31 -0.06 28.98 13.87
N HIS A 32 -0.22 29.59 15.05
CA HIS A 32 0.91 30.03 15.87
C HIS A 32 0.70 29.93 17.40
N CYS A 33 0.80 28.74 17.98
CA CYS A 33 1.34 28.57 19.34
C CYS A 33 1.78 27.13 19.62
N ALA A 34 2.84 26.96 20.41
CA ALA A 34 3.40 25.68 20.83
C ALA A 34 2.49 24.84 21.75
N ALA A 35 1.25 25.28 21.97
CA ALA A 35 0.27 24.52 22.74
C ALA A 35 -0.57 23.58 21.87
N TRP A 36 -0.74 23.87 20.57
CA TRP A 36 -1.75 23.23 19.72
C TRP A 36 -1.12 22.63 18.45
N ASP A 37 -0.49 21.48 18.58
CA ASP A 37 -0.28 20.52 17.46
C ASP A 37 -1.64 19.98 16.91
N ASP A 38 -2.77 20.51 17.43
CA ASP A 38 -4.14 20.07 17.18
C ASP A 38 -4.72 20.46 15.82
N GLY A 39 -4.16 21.42 15.07
CA GLY A 39 -4.69 21.70 13.72
C GLY A 39 -4.70 20.44 12.82
N TYR A 40 -3.67 19.61 12.98
CA TYR A 40 -3.58 18.29 12.37
C TYR A 40 -4.58 17.30 13.01
N ALA A 41 -4.67 17.25 14.34
CA ALA A 41 -5.54 16.33 15.07
C ALA A 41 -7.05 16.61 14.84
N LEU A 42 -7.43 17.89 14.80
CA LEU A 42 -8.79 18.36 14.48
C LEU A 42 -9.16 18.01 13.04
N LEU A 43 -8.24 18.23 12.08
CA LEU A 43 -8.44 17.82 10.69
C LEU A 43 -8.61 16.30 10.60
N LYS A 44 -7.76 15.55 11.28
CA LYS A 44 -7.86 14.09 11.34
C LYS A 44 -9.21 13.65 11.90
N HIS A 45 -9.62 14.24 13.03
CA HIS A 45 -10.88 13.92 13.70
C HIS A 45 -12.10 14.28 12.85
N SER A 46 -12.08 15.43 12.17
CA SER A 46 -13.16 15.83 11.27
C SER A 46 -13.30 14.86 10.08
N LEU A 47 -12.19 14.36 9.55
CA LEU A 47 -12.17 13.35 8.50
C LEU A 47 -12.68 11.98 8.99
N GLU A 48 -12.27 11.55 10.18
CA GLU A 48 -12.74 10.29 10.79
C GLU A 48 -14.27 10.29 10.99
N LYS A 49 -14.79 11.41 11.50
CA LYS A 49 -16.23 11.64 11.73
C LYS A 49 -17.01 11.95 10.45
N GLY A 50 -16.34 12.14 9.31
CA GLY A 50 -16.99 12.44 8.02
C GLY A 50 -17.52 13.88 7.90
N GLN A 51 -17.03 14.81 8.72
CA GLN A 51 -17.40 16.21 8.70
C GLN A 51 -16.68 16.94 7.55
N ARG A 52 -17.18 16.75 6.34
CA ARG A 52 -16.55 17.24 5.09
C ARG A 52 -16.35 18.75 5.07
N GLU A 53 -17.38 19.52 5.41
CA GLU A 53 -17.34 20.99 5.38
C GLU A 53 -16.30 21.53 6.37
N ILE A 54 -16.26 20.96 7.57
CA ILE A 54 -15.27 21.33 8.60
C ILE A 54 -13.87 20.95 8.15
N SER A 55 -13.67 19.76 7.58
CA SER A 55 -12.37 19.31 7.07
C SER A 55 -11.85 20.24 5.97
N MET A 56 -12.71 20.65 5.03
CA MET A 56 -12.37 21.59 3.98
C MET A 56 -12.07 22.99 4.50
N PHE A 57 -12.78 23.44 5.54
CA PHE A 57 -12.50 24.70 6.22
C PHE A 57 -11.14 24.68 6.90
N LEU A 58 -10.84 23.64 7.68
CA LEU A 58 -9.54 23.47 8.32
C LEU A 58 -8.41 23.43 7.29
N LEU A 59 -8.62 22.79 6.13
CA LEU A 59 -7.65 22.75 5.04
C LEU A 59 -7.41 24.11 4.36
N LYS A 60 -8.21 25.16 4.57
CA LYS A 60 -7.93 26.50 3.99
C LYS A 60 -6.66 27.10 4.58
N ASP A 61 -6.43 26.88 5.87
CA ASP A 61 -5.34 27.50 6.63
C ASP A 61 -3.97 26.86 6.38
N ASN A 62 -2.90 27.52 6.83
CA ASN A 62 -1.51 27.08 6.65
C ASN A 62 -1.13 25.96 7.63
N LEU A 63 -1.95 24.90 7.66
CA LEU A 63 -1.79 23.74 8.53
C LEU A 63 -0.48 22.99 8.23
N LYS A 64 0.21 22.57 9.29
CA LYS A 64 1.31 21.62 9.19
C LYS A 64 0.74 20.21 9.00
N LEU A 65 0.77 19.72 7.76
CA LEU A 65 0.22 18.40 7.40
C LEU A 65 1.15 17.22 7.72
N ASN A 66 2.42 17.50 8.03
CA ASN A 66 3.44 16.49 8.31
C ASN A 66 4.07 16.76 9.69
N PRO A 67 3.34 16.50 10.80
CA PRO A 67 3.91 16.66 12.13
C PRO A 67 5.09 15.70 12.32
N TYR A 68 6.08 16.14 13.11
CA TYR A 68 7.20 15.27 13.47
C TYR A 68 6.68 14.18 14.41
N PHE A 69 6.78 12.93 13.97
CA PHE A 69 6.49 11.78 14.83
C PHE A 69 7.80 11.27 15.42
N ASP A 70 7.89 11.26 16.75
CA ASP A 70 9.06 10.72 17.44
C ASP A 70 9.12 9.19 17.26
N PRO A 71 10.16 8.64 16.60
CA PRO A 71 10.29 7.21 16.38
C PRO A 71 10.54 6.40 17.67
N PHE A 72 10.85 7.04 18.80
CA PHE A 72 11.09 6.38 20.10
C PHE A 72 9.82 6.21 20.95
N PHE A 73 8.75 6.96 20.68
CA PHE A 73 7.43 6.69 21.23
C PHE A 73 6.72 5.72 20.28
N GLY A 74 6.74 4.44 20.67
CA GLY A 74 6.33 3.25 19.92
C GLY A 74 5.43 3.48 18.71
N PHE A 75 5.88 2.97 17.55
CA PHE A 75 5.16 2.86 16.28
C PHE A 75 3.81 3.59 16.26
N ASN A 76 3.79 4.84 15.82
CA ASN A 76 2.52 5.53 15.59
C ASN A 76 1.73 4.76 14.52
N GLU A 77 0.82 3.91 14.98
CA GLU A 77 -0.14 3.14 14.20
C GLU A 77 -1.25 4.02 13.61
N ASP A 78 -1.06 5.35 13.65
CA ASP A 78 -2.13 6.29 13.42
C ASP A 78 -2.19 6.73 11.96
N LYS A 79 -3.38 6.64 11.37
CA LYS A 79 -3.64 7.03 9.98
C LYS A 79 -3.47 8.54 9.84
N THR A 80 -2.75 8.98 8.82
CA THR A 80 -2.69 10.41 8.48
C THR A 80 -4.01 10.89 7.85
N PRO A 81 -4.28 12.22 7.82
CA PRO A 81 -5.41 12.77 7.08
C PRO A 81 -5.51 12.25 5.64
N LEU A 82 -4.37 12.04 4.95
CA LEU A 82 -4.35 11.49 3.61
C LEU A 82 -4.83 10.03 3.55
N HIS A 83 -4.43 9.19 4.53
CA HIS A 83 -4.95 7.82 4.62
C HIS A 83 -6.46 7.80 4.81
N ILE A 84 -6.98 8.60 5.76
CA ILE A 84 -8.42 8.64 6.06
C ILE A 84 -9.19 9.15 4.84
N ALA A 85 -8.69 10.19 4.17
CA ALA A 85 -9.34 10.74 2.98
C ALA A 85 -9.44 9.69 1.85
N ILE A 86 -8.37 8.90 1.61
CA ILE A 86 -8.37 7.80 0.64
C ILE A 86 -9.37 6.71 1.04
N GLU A 87 -9.42 6.30 2.31
CA GLU A 87 -10.40 5.31 2.78
C GLU A 87 -11.86 5.78 2.64
N LYS A 88 -12.09 7.08 2.73
CA LYS A 88 -13.40 7.71 2.56
C LYS A 88 -13.73 8.03 1.09
N TYR A 89 -12.79 7.85 0.17
CA TYR A 89 -12.92 8.17 -1.26
C TYR A 89 -13.28 9.65 -1.55
N ASP A 90 -12.85 10.60 -0.72
CA ASP A 90 -13.11 12.03 -0.95
C ASP A 90 -12.00 12.67 -1.81
N MET A 91 -12.16 12.58 -3.13
CA MET A 91 -11.18 13.06 -4.12
C MET A 91 -10.81 14.55 -3.96
N GLU A 92 -11.75 15.40 -3.56
CA GLU A 92 -11.50 16.83 -3.40
C GLU A 92 -10.55 17.08 -2.22
N ILE A 93 -10.79 16.41 -1.09
CA ILE A 93 -9.93 16.47 0.09
C ILE A 93 -8.55 15.87 -0.21
N ILE A 94 -8.51 14.73 -0.91
CA ILE A 94 -7.24 14.06 -1.28
C ILE A 94 -6.38 15.00 -2.13
N GLN A 95 -6.94 15.57 -3.19
CA GLN A 95 -6.24 16.51 -4.05
C GLN A 95 -5.73 17.72 -3.25
N LYS A 96 -6.56 18.27 -2.36
CA LYS A 96 -6.19 19.42 -1.52
C LYS A 96 -5.05 19.10 -0.57
N LEU A 97 -5.06 17.92 0.06
CA LEU A 97 -4.01 17.44 0.95
C LEU A 97 -2.69 17.29 0.19
N LEU A 98 -2.73 16.66 -0.98
CA LEU A 98 -1.54 16.45 -1.83
C LEU A 98 -0.97 17.78 -2.35
N ASP A 99 -1.83 18.73 -2.74
CA ASP A 99 -1.41 20.06 -3.20
C ASP A 99 -0.79 20.91 -2.08
N LYS A 100 -1.21 20.68 -0.84
CA LYS A 100 -0.61 21.28 0.36
C LYS A 100 0.63 20.54 0.88
N GLY A 101 1.09 19.52 0.17
CA GLY A 101 2.33 18.81 0.49
C GLY A 101 2.18 17.79 1.62
N ALA A 102 1.00 17.18 1.80
CA ALA A 102 0.87 15.99 2.63
C ALA A 102 1.87 14.91 2.19
N ASN A 103 2.50 14.24 3.15
CA ASN A 103 3.47 13.19 2.86
C ASN A 103 2.78 11.99 2.20
N VAL A 104 2.97 11.86 0.89
CA VAL A 104 2.45 10.77 0.06
C VAL A 104 3.01 9.39 0.45
N ASN A 105 4.15 9.37 1.16
CA ASN A 105 4.83 8.16 1.65
C ASN A 105 4.72 8.01 3.18
N ALA A 106 3.73 8.66 3.80
CA ALA A 106 3.50 8.49 5.22
C ALA A 106 3.20 7.02 5.55
N HIS A 107 3.78 6.51 6.62
CA HIS A 107 3.45 5.19 7.15
C HIS A 107 2.29 5.36 8.13
N GLY A 108 1.15 4.76 7.82
CA GLY A 108 0.02 4.64 8.74
C GLY A 108 0.06 3.34 9.53
N GLU A 109 -1.12 2.87 9.93
CA GLU A 109 -1.31 1.59 10.62
C GLU A 109 -0.63 0.43 9.88
N TYR A 110 0.12 -0.41 10.59
CA TYR A 110 0.91 -1.52 10.03
C TYR A 110 1.92 -1.14 8.94
N CYS A 111 2.46 0.09 8.96
CA CYS A 111 3.39 0.59 7.94
C CYS A 111 2.78 0.69 6.54
N LYS A 112 1.44 0.72 6.44
CA LYS A 112 0.74 0.88 5.16
C LYS A 112 0.83 2.32 4.69
N THR A 113 1.09 2.52 3.41
CA THR A 113 1.16 3.85 2.77
C THR A 113 -0.16 4.24 2.12
N PRO A 114 -0.36 5.52 1.76
CA PRO A 114 -1.46 5.93 0.89
C PRO A 114 -1.58 5.08 -0.39
N LEU A 115 -0.44 4.78 -1.02
CA LEU A 115 -0.36 3.95 -2.23
C LEU A 115 -0.84 2.52 -1.97
N TYR A 116 -0.53 1.94 -0.81
CA TYR A 116 -1.04 0.63 -0.42
C TYR A 116 -2.57 0.59 -0.42
N PHE A 117 -3.25 1.59 0.18
CA PHE A 117 -4.71 1.60 0.26
C PHE A 117 -5.35 1.77 -1.12
N ALA A 118 -4.78 2.63 -1.97
CA ALA A 118 -5.23 2.81 -3.35
C ALA A 118 -5.16 1.50 -4.15
N VAL A 119 -4.05 0.75 -4.03
CA VAL A 119 -3.89 -0.56 -4.67
C VAL A 119 -4.83 -1.61 -4.08
N GLN A 120 -5.01 -1.63 -2.76
CA GLN A 120 -5.96 -2.55 -2.11
C GLN A 120 -7.40 -2.31 -2.60
N ASN A 121 -7.77 -1.05 -2.83
CA ASN A 121 -9.09 -0.65 -3.32
C ASN A 121 -9.26 -0.83 -4.83
N LYS A 122 -8.20 -1.23 -5.56
CA LYS A 122 -8.17 -1.33 -7.04
C LYS A 122 -8.48 0.00 -7.74
N ASP A 123 -8.12 1.11 -7.11
CA ASP A 123 -8.38 2.45 -7.62
C ASP A 123 -7.20 2.94 -8.47
N ILE A 124 -7.28 2.65 -9.78
CA ILE A 124 -6.24 2.99 -10.75
C ILE A 124 -5.99 4.50 -10.84
N GLU A 125 -7.05 5.32 -10.78
CA GLU A 125 -6.93 6.78 -10.85
C GLU A 125 -6.20 7.33 -9.61
N MET A 126 -6.55 6.84 -8.42
CA MET A 126 -5.86 7.19 -7.18
C MET A 126 -4.40 6.75 -7.19
N VAL A 127 -4.12 5.53 -7.65
CA VAL A 127 -2.74 5.03 -7.76
C VAL A 127 -1.93 5.92 -8.69
N GLN A 128 -2.45 6.27 -9.87
CA GLN A 128 -1.79 7.16 -10.80
C GLN A 128 -1.52 8.54 -10.16
N MET A 129 -2.50 9.12 -9.49
CA MET A 129 -2.36 10.41 -8.81
C MET A 129 -1.26 10.39 -7.73
N LEU A 130 -1.24 9.36 -6.88
CA LEU A 130 -0.24 9.22 -5.83
C LEU A 130 1.16 9.04 -6.43
N LEU A 131 1.30 8.24 -7.48
CA LEU A 131 2.57 8.03 -8.18
C LEU A 131 3.08 9.31 -8.84
N ASP A 132 2.19 10.11 -9.43
CA ASP A 132 2.54 11.40 -10.02
C ASP A 132 2.93 12.46 -8.96
N LYS A 133 2.45 12.28 -7.73
CA LYS A 133 2.89 13.07 -6.55
C LYS A 133 4.13 12.50 -5.85
N GLY A 134 4.77 11.46 -6.40
CA GLY A 134 6.02 10.91 -5.91
C GLY A 134 5.87 9.81 -4.85
N ALA A 135 4.76 9.08 -4.85
CA ALA A 135 4.63 7.86 -4.06
C ALA A 135 5.73 6.84 -4.44
N ASP A 136 6.37 6.26 -3.43
CA ASP A 136 7.39 5.23 -3.60
C ASP A 136 6.72 3.84 -3.69
N VAL A 137 6.79 3.26 -4.89
CA VAL A 137 6.29 1.91 -5.23
C VAL A 137 6.98 0.78 -4.46
N GLY A 138 8.14 1.05 -3.86
CA GLY A 138 8.95 0.07 -3.15
C GLY A 138 8.69 -0.02 -1.65
N VAL A 139 7.90 0.90 -1.07
CA VAL A 139 7.60 0.87 0.37
C VAL A 139 6.75 -0.35 0.70
N CYS A 140 7.12 -1.05 1.77
CA CYS A 140 6.46 -2.27 2.21
C CYS A 140 5.74 -2.11 3.55
N ASP A 141 4.73 -2.95 3.77
CA ASP A 141 4.05 -3.07 5.06
C ASP A 141 4.94 -3.78 6.12
N ARG A 142 4.41 -3.97 7.33
CA ARG A 142 5.11 -4.72 8.40
C ARG A 142 5.44 -6.19 8.05
N ASN A 143 4.86 -6.74 6.99
CA ASN A 143 5.13 -8.10 6.51
C ASN A 143 6.05 -8.10 5.27
N ASP A 144 6.75 -6.99 5.03
CA ASP A 144 7.61 -6.78 3.86
C ASP A 144 6.88 -6.80 2.50
N LYS A 145 5.55 -6.73 2.47
CA LYS A 145 4.75 -6.73 1.23
C LYS A 145 4.64 -5.33 0.65
N THR A 146 5.09 -5.17 -0.60
CA THR A 146 4.94 -3.94 -1.40
C THR A 146 3.57 -3.87 -2.09
N PRO A 147 3.13 -2.70 -2.59
CA PRO A 147 1.91 -2.58 -3.40
C PRO A 147 1.82 -3.59 -4.56
N LEU A 148 2.95 -3.91 -5.21
CA LEU A 148 3.00 -4.90 -6.29
C LEU A 148 2.56 -6.31 -5.82
N HIS A 149 2.85 -6.68 -4.57
CA HIS A 149 2.43 -7.98 -4.02
C HIS A 149 0.91 -8.10 -3.98
N PHE A 150 0.24 -7.04 -3.54
CA PHE A 150 -1.22 -7.02 -3.44
C PHE A 150 -1.86 -6.99 -4.83
N ALA A 151 -1.28 -6.26 -5.79
CA ALA A 151 -1.76 -6.27 -7.17
C ALA A 151 -1.69 -7.68 -7.79
N VAL A 152 -0.57 -8.39 -7.64
CA VAL A 152 -0.40 -9.77 -8.12
C VAL A 152 -1.34 -10.73 -7.40
N GLN A 153 -1.47 -10.64 -6.07
CA GLN A 153 -2.37 -11.49 -5.29
C GLN A 153 -3.84 -11.28 -5.68
N ASN A 154 -4.22 -10.05 -6.01
CA ASN A 154 -5.57 -9.69 -6.45
C ASN A 154 -5.87 -10.01 -7.92
N LYS A 155 -4.89 -10.55 -8.66
CA LYS A 155 -4.96 -10.82 -10.12
C LYS A 155 -5.27 -9.58 -10.94
N ASP A 156 -4.77 -8.43 -10.49
CA ASP A 156 -5.04 -7.14 -11.13
C ASP A 156 -3.93 -6.80 -12.13
N MET A 157 -4.11 -7.26 -13.37
CA MET A 157 -3.11 -7.13 -14.44
C MET A 157 -2.81 -5.68 -14.79
N GLU A 158 -3.83 -4.82 -14.81
CA GLU A 158 -3.66 -3.40 -15.11
C GLU A 158 -2.83 -2.71 -14.01
N MET A 159 -3.13 -3.00 -12.74
CA MET A 159 -2.39 -2.47 -11.60
C MET A 159 -0.95 -2.98 -11.56
N VAL A 160 -0.72 -4.26 -11.84
CA VAL A 160 0.63 -4.85 -11.95
C VAL A 160 1.43 -4.14 -13.03
N GLN A 161 0.83 -3.97 -14.22
CA GLN A 161 1.46 -3.30 -15.35
C GLN A 161 1.85 -1.86 -15.00
N MET A 162 0.93 -1.10 -14.39
CA MET A 162 1.18 0.29 -13.96
C MET A 162 2.31 0.39 -12.93
N LEU A 163 2.29 -0.45 -11.89
CA LEU A 163 3.32 -0.42 -10.84
C LEU A 163 4.71 -0.78 -11.39
N LEU A 164 4.80 -1.76 -12.27
CA LEU A 164 6.06 -2.15 -12.92
C LEU A 164 6.60 -1.04 -13.82
N ASP A 165 5.74 -0.38 -14.61
CA ASP A 165 6.14 0.75 -15.45
C ASP A 165 6.61 1.96 -14.64
N LYS A 166 6.11 2.10 -13.41
CA LYS A 166 6.54 3.12 -12.43
C LYS A 166 7.73 2.68 -11.57
N GLY A 167 8.38 1.56 -11.92
CA GLY A 167 9.66 1.14 -11.34
C GLY A 167 9.56 0.17 -10.16
N ALA A 168 8.39 -0.44 -9.93
CA ALA A 168 8.28 -1.49 -8.92
C ALA A 168 9.20 -2.66 -9.29
N LYS A 169 9.92 -3.18 -8.30
CA LYS A 169 10.88 -4.26 -8.51
C LYS A 169 10.20 -5.62 -8.36
N LEU A 170 10.46 -6.50 -9.34
CA LEU A 170 10.03 -7.91 -9.35
C LEU A 170 10.81 -8.80 -8.36
N ILE A 171 11.87 -8.28 -7.75
CA ILE A 171 12.65 -8.97 -6.73
C ILE A 171 13.09 -8.00 -5.63
N LYS A 172 12.92 -8.38 -4.37
CA LYS A 172 13.72 -7.84 -3.26
C LYS A 172 14.94 -8.77 -3.18
N GLN A 173 16.16 -8.24 -3.34
CA GLN A 173 17.37 -9.05 -3.53
C GLN A 173 17.73 -10.00 -2.37
N TYR A 174 17.00 -10.01 -1.25
CA TYR A 174 17.36 -10.75 -0.03
C TYR A 174 16.17 -11.20 0.84
N SER A 175 14.96 -11.36 0.30
CA SER A 175 13.82 -11.83 1.10
C SER A 175 13.74 -13.36 1.09
N PHE A 176 13.89 -13.97 2.26
CA PHE A 176 13.73 -15.41 2.46
C PHE A 176 12.25 -15.85 2.59
N ASP A 177 11.30 -14.91 2.57
CA ASP A 177 9.87 -15.23 2.69
C ASP A 177 9.27 -15.52 1.30
N GLU A 178 8.52 -16.63 1.23
CA GLU A 178 7.78 -17.12 0.05
C GLU A 178 6.85 -16.05 -0.55
N SER A 179 6.42 -15.10 0.28
CA SER A 179 5.58 -13.98 -0.13
C SER A 179 6.22 -13.11 -1.21
N HIS A 180 7.55 -13.14 -1.39
CA HIS A 180 8.25 -12.21 -2.27
C HIS A 180 8.49 -12.69 -3.70
N ASN A 181 8.05 -13.90 -4.02
CA ASN A 181 8.23 -14.45 -5.35
C ASN A 181 6.93 -14.34 -6.14
N TYR A 182 6.71 -13.20 -6.80
CA TYR A 182 5.49 -12.92 -7.56
C TYR A 182 5.14 -14.03 -8.56
N LEU A 183 6.15 -14.66 -9.15
CA LEU A 183 5.98 -15.77 -10.09
C LEU A 183 5.40 -17.02 -9.41
N HIS A 184 5.77 -17.29 -8.15
CA HIS A 184 5.16 -18.40 -7.38
C HIS A 184 3.70 -18.11 -7.07
N ILE A 185 3.37 -16.89 -6.67
CA ILE A 185 1.99 -16.48 -6.40
C ILE A 185 1.12 -16.69 -7.66
N ALA A 186 1.59 -16.21 -8.82
CA ALA A 186 0.89 -16.34 -10.08
C ALA A 186 0.72 -17.82 -10.53
N VAL A 187 1.78 -18.64 -10.40
CA VAL A 187 1.73 -20.07 -10.74
C VAL A 187 0.79 -20.84 -9.80
N ASN A 188 0.84 -20.57 -8.49
CA ASN A 188 -0.04 -21.21 -7.51
C ASN A 188 -1.52 -20.84 -7.75
N ASN A 189 -1.76 -19.59 -8.18
CA ASN A 189 -3.07 -19.10 -8.59
C ASN A 189 -3.55 -19.63 -9.96
N LYS A 190 -2.71 -20.40 -10.66
CA LYS A 190 -2.92 -20.93 -12.02
C LYS A 190 -3.21 -19.83 -13.05
N ASP A 191 -2.64 -18.66 -12.86
CA ASP A 191 -2.89 -17.48 -13.68
C ASP A 191 -1.84 -17.37 -14.81
N MET A 192 -2.16 -17.96 -15.96
CA MET A 192 -1.25 -18.04 -17.11
C MET A 192 -0.87 -16.65 -17.65
N GLU A 193 -1.82 -15.72 -17.68
CA GLU A 193 -1.58 -14.37 -18.22
C GLU A 193 -0.67 -13.56 -17.29
N MET A 194 -0.89 -13.64 -15.97
CA MET A 194 -0.02 -13.00 -14.98
C MET A 194 1.38 -13.59 -15.03
N VAL A 195 1.52 -14.91 -15.17
CA VAL A 195 2.84 -15.56 -15.31
C VAL A 195 3.56 -15.05 -16.55
N GLN A 196 2.88 -15.00 -17.69
CA GLN A 196 3.48 -14.49 -18.93
C GLN A 196 3.92 -13.02 -18.78
N MET A 197 3.06 -12.15 -18.23
CA MET A 197 3.39 -10.74 -18.01
C MET A 197 4.61 -10.56 -17.08
N LEU A 198 4.66 -11.30 -15.98
CA LEU A 198 5.78 -11.22 -15.04
C LEU A 198 7.10 -11.67 -15.72
N LEU A 199 7.07 -12.73 -16.51
CA LEU A 199 8.23 -13.21 -17.28
C LEU A 199 8.67 -12.20 -18.33
N ASP A 200 7.73 -11.62 -19.09
CA ASP A 200 8.00 -10.58 -20.09
C ASP A 200 8.64 -9.32 -19.47
N LYS A 201 8.27 -9.01 -18.21
CA LYS A 201 8.85 -7.91 -17.42
C LYS A 201 10.16 -8.28 -16.71
N GLY A 202 10.69 -9.48 -16.95
CA GLY A 202 12.00 -9.92 -16.47
C GLY A 202 11.99 -10.61 -15.11
N ALA A 203 10.87 -11.19 -14.69
CA ALA A 203 10.83 -12.02 -13.48
C ALA A 203 11.79 -13.21 -13.62
N TYR A 204 12.52 -13.51 -12.55
CA TYR A 204 13.45 -14.63 -12.55
C TYR A 204 12.69 -15.97 -12.45
N VAL A 205 12.65 -16.72 -13.56
CA VAL A 205 11.91 -17.98 -13.70
C VAL A 205 12.33 -19.08 -12.71
N ASN A 206 13.59 -19.05 -12.27
CA ASN A 206 14.20 -20.07 -11.42
C ASN A 206 14.33 -19.65 -9.96
N GLY A 207 13.62 -18.60 -9.52
CA GLY A 207 13.54 -18.26 -8.10
C GLY A 207 13.01 -19.46 -7.32
N CYS A 208 13.36 -19.60 -6.05
CA CYS A 208 12.84 -20.67 -5.20
C CYS A 208 12.24 -20.13 -3.91
N ASP A 209 11.32 -20.90 -3.35
CA ASP A 209 10.73 -20.67 -2.02
C ASP A 209 11.67 -21.15 -0.90
N THR A 210 11.19 -21.09 0.35
CA THR A 210 11.95 -21.56 1.53
C THR A 210 12.28 -23.05 1.49
N ASN A 211 11.52 -23.83 0.73
CA ASN A 211 11.68 -25.26 0.51
C ASN A 211 12.51 -25.58 -0.74
N SER A 212 13.19 -24.58 -1.32
CA SER A 212 13.93 -24.70 -2.58
C SER A 212 13.06 -25.15 -3.77
N LYS A 213 11.74 -25.07 -3.66
CA LYS A 213 10.82 -25.34 -4.78
C LYS A 213 10.83 -24.14 -5.70
N THR A 214 10.93 -24.41 -6.99
CA THR A 214 10.85 -23.41 -8.07
C THR A 214 9.41 -23.32 -8.60
N PRO A 215 9.05 -22.30 -9.41
CA PRO A 215 7.74 -22.24 -10.06
C PRO A 215 7.40 -23.50 -10.85
N LEU A 216 8.41 -24.17 -11.43
CA LEU A 216 8.22 -25.42 -12.14
C LEU A 216 7.74 -26.56 -11.23
N HIS A 217 8.19 -26.62 -9.97
CA HIS A 217 7.68 -27.60 -9.00
C HIS A 217 6.18 -27.39 -8.74
N PHE A 218 5.77 -26.14 -8.54
CA PHE A 218 4.36 -25.80 -8.31
C PHE A 218 3.48 -26.03 -9.54
N ALA A 219 3.95 -25.69 -10.74
CA ALA A 219 3.22 -25.94 -11.98
C ALA A 219 2.93 -27.44 -12.20
N VAL A 220 3.92 -28.29 -11.91
CA VAL A 220 3.78 -29.75 -11.96
C VAL A 220 2.84 -30.26 -10.87
N GLN A 221 2.96 -29.79 -9.62
CA GLN A 221 2.04 -30.15 -8.53
C GLN A 221 0.58 -29.79 -8.84
N ASN A 222 0.39 -28.69 -9.56
CA ASN A 222 -0.92 -28.21 -9.99
C ASN A 222 -1.50 -28.97 -11.20
N ASN A 223 -0.76 -29.92 -11.78
CA ASN A 223 -1.09 -30.65 -13.01
C ASN A 223 -1.41 -29.71 -14.19
N ASN A 224 -0.74 -28.56 -14.27
CA ASN A 224 -0.95 -27.59 -15.33
C ASN A 224 0.17 -27.71 -16.39
N MET A 225 -0.07 -28.54 -17.40
CA MET A 225 0.93 -28.82 -18.45
C MET A 225 1.24 -27.59 -19.32
N GLU A 226 0.27 -26.70 -19.55
CA GLU A 226 0.50 -25.48 -20.31
C GLU A 226 1.43 -24.53 -19.53
N MET A 227 1.21 -24.39 -18.23
CA MET A 227 2.09 -23.62 -17.34
C MET A 227 3.50 -24.21 -17.29
N VAL A 228 3.61 -25.54 -17.23
CA VAL A 228 4.90 -26.24 -17.30
C VAL A 228 5.63 -25.87 -18.60
N GLN A 229 4.94 -25.97 -19.74
CA GLN A 229 5.54 -25.63 -21.03
C GLN A 229 6.00 -24.16 -21.08
N MET A 230 5.15 -23.23 -20.64
CA MET A 230 5.47 -21.79 -20.60
C MET A 230 6.72 -21.50 -19.75
N LEU A 231 6.85 -22.11 -18.57
CA LEU A 231 8.02 -21.93 -17.71
C LEU A 231 9.28 -22.52 -18.35
N LEU A 232 9.18 -23.67 -19.04
CA LEU A 232 10.31 -24.29 -19.75
C LEU A 232 10.78 -23.44 -20.93
N ASP A 233 9.84 -22.89 -21.70
CA ASP A 233 10.12 -22.00 -22.83
C ASP A 233 10.84 -20.71 -22.37
N ASN A 234 10.61 -20.30 -21.12
CA ASN A 234 11.29 -19.18 -20.47
C ASN A 234 12.56 -19.57 -19.69
N GLY A 235 13.06 -20.80 -19.86
CA GLY A 235 14.36 -21.24 -19.30
C GLY A 235 14.31 -21.81 -17.88
N ALA A 236 13.16 -22.34 -17.44
CA ALA A 236 13.08 -23.05 -16.16
C ALA A 236 13.98 -24.31 -16.13
N TYR A 237 14.70 -24.50 -15.03
CA TYR A 237 15.56 -25.65 -14.84
C TYR A 237 14.74 -26.90 -14.45
N VAL A 238 14.72 -27.88 -15.35
CA VAL A 238 14.01 -29.16 -15.18
C VAL A 238 14.52 -30.03 -14.02
N ASN A 239 15.78 -29.83 -13.62
CA ASN A 239 16.47 -30.67 -12.64
C ASN A 239 16.74 -29.95 -11.31
N SER A 240 16.12 -28.79 -11.06
CA SER A 240 16.19 -28.16 -9.74
C SER A 240 15.62 -29.10 -8.69
N CYS A 241 16.28 -29.21 -7.54
CA CYS A 241 15.82 -30.05 -6.43
C CYS A 241 15.22 -29.19 -5.31
N ASP A 242 14.11 -29.65 -4.74
CA ASP A 242 13.60 -29.13 -3.48
C ASP A 242 14.48 -29.56 -2.28
N THR A 243 14.14 -29.14 -1.06
CA THR A 243 14.86 -29.51 0.17
C THR A 243 14.85 -31.02 0.47
N ASN A 244 13.95 -31.80 -0.14
CA ASN A 244 13.92 -33.25 -0.04
C ASN A 244 14.72 -33.94 -1.15
N GLY A 245 15.42 -33.18 -1.99
CA GLY A 245 16.15 -33.68 -3.15
C GLY A 245 15.25 -34.11 -4.30
N LYS A 246 13.97 -33.73 -4.30
CA LYS A 246 13.01 -34.11 -5.34
C LYS A 246 13.05 -33.10 -6.49
N THR A 247 13.09 -33.60 -7.72
CA THR A 247 12.92 -32.79 -8.93
C THR A 247 11.43 -32.60 -9.26
N PRO A 248 11.05 -31.61 -10.09
CA PRO A 248 9.67 -31.47 -10.56
C PRO A 248 9.13 -32.78 -11.16
N LEU A 249 9.92 -33.48 -11.98
CA LEU A 249 9.53 -34.75 -12.58
C LEU A 249 9.23 -35.84 -11.53
N GLN A 250 10.05 -35.94 -10.49
CA GLN A 250 9.83 -36.91 -9.41
C GLN A 250 8.55 -36.62 -8.62
N ILE A 251 8.20 -35.34 -8.47
CA ILE A 251 6.93 -34.94 -7.86
C ILE A 251 5.75 -35.30 -8.76
N ALA A 252 5.86 -35.12 -10.08
CA ALA A 252 4.82 -35.53 -11.04
C ALA A 252 4.47 -37.02 -10.90
N VAL A 253 5.50 -37.86 -10.77
CA VAL A 253 5.35 -39.32 -10.64
C VAL A 253 4.71 -39.72 -9.32
N GLN A 254 4.89 -38.96 -8.24
CA GLN A 254 4.30 -39.25 -6.92
C GLN A 254 2.83 -38.85 -6.82
N ASN A 255 2.37 -37.92 -7.66
CA ASN A 255 1.01 -37.40 -7.63
C ASN A 255 0.04 -38.12 -8.61
N ASN A 256 0.55 -39.07 -9.40
CA ASN A 256 -0.22 -39.97 -10.28
C ASN A 256 -0.39 -41.36 -9.63
#